data_AF-A0A2A2K5X9-F1
#
_entry.id   AF-A0A2A2K5X9-F1
#
_cell.length_a   1.000
_cell.length_b   1.000
_cell.length_c   1.000
_cell.angle_alpha   90.00
_cell.angle_beta   90.00
_cell.angle_gamma   90.00
#
_symmetry.space_group_name_H-M   'P 1'
#
loop_
_entity.id
_entity.type
_entity.pdbx_description
1 polymer ?
#
loop_
_entity_poly.entity_id
_entity_poly.type
_entity_poly.pdbx_seq_one_letter_code
_entity_poly.pdbx_strand_id
1 'polypeptide(L)'
;MAVVVGDADGADTAIQRVLLDRQARAVTVYCSGDRPRNNVGDWPVEHIYPDAPPGTRRWFTAKDIAMAEAADYGLMIWDTRSTGTLSNVIELLSAGKKSVVFVNKAKEFMKVADVEGLNRLIDLMSVTARDKAEQKMRLSDKVGALRHRQGALSL
;
A
#
# COMPACT_ATOMS: atom_id res chain seq x y z
N MET A 1 -15.39 8.22 9.71
CA MET A 1 -14.04 7.77 9.30
C MET A 1 -13.94 8.01 7.80
N ALA A 2 -12.93 8.75 7.36
CA ALA A 2 -12.68 8.97 5.93
C ALA A 2 -11.86 7.81 5.35
N VAL A 3 -12.03 7.51 4.06
CA VAL A 3 -11.30 6.46 3.35
C VAL A 3 -10.65 7.07 2.12
N VAL A 4 -9.34 6.87 1.98
CA VAL A 4 -8.62 7.10 0.73
C VAL A 4 -8.40 5.76 0.03
N VAL A 5 -8.65 5.70 -1.26
CA VAL A 5 -8.54 4.45 -2.03
C VAL A 5 -7.98 4.73 -3.42
N GLY A 6 -7.22 3.77 -3.97
CA GLY A 6 -6.70 3.91 -5.32
C GLY A 6 -7.74 3.62 -6.40
N ASP A 7 -7.35 3.87 -7.64
CA ASP A 7 -8.16 3.66 -8.84
C ASP A 7 -7.86 2.35 -9.60
N ALA A 8 -6.97 1.48 -9.11
CA ALA A 8 -6.49 0.34 -9.89
C ALA A 8 -7.55 -0.75 -10.08
N ASP A 9 -7.33 -1.63 -11.05
CA ASP A 9 -8.15 -2.83 -11.19
C ASP A 9 -7.88 -3.81 -10.05
N GLY A 10 -8.88 -4.64 -9.72
CA GLY A 10 -8.75 -5.70 -8.74
C GLY A 10 -9.08 -5.23 -7.33
N ALA A 11 -8.07 -5.17 -6.44
CA ALA A 11 -8.29 -4.92 -5.02
C ALA A 11 -8.94 -3.56 -4.75
N ASP A 12 -8.45 -2.49 -5.40
CA ASP A 12 -8.99 -1.14 -5.28
C ASP A 12 -10.46 -1.08 -5.73
N THR A 13 -10.78 -1.61 -6.92
CA THR A 13 -12.18 -1.66 -7.40
C THR A 13 -13.09 -2.48 -6.47
N ALA A 14 -12.60 -3.58 -5.91
CA ALA A 14 -13.37 -4.40 -4.98
C ALA A 14 -13.66 -3.66 -3.67
N ILE A 15 -12.66 -2.97 -3.11
CA ILE A 15 -12.83 -2.12 -1.94
C ILE A 15 -13.82 -0.99 -2.23
N GLN A 16 -13.67 -0.32 -3.38
CA GLN A 16 -14.60 0.71 -3.83
C GLN A 16 -16.05 0.17 -3.86
N ARG A 17 -16.32 -1.01 -4.44
CA ARG A 17 -17.68 -1.59 -4.45
C ARG A 17 -18.23 -1.81 -3.04
N VAL A 18 -17.43 -2.35 -2.14
CA VAL A 18 -17.85 -2.54 -0.74
C VAL A 18 -18.16 -1.20 -0.07
N LEU A 19 -17.36 -0.15 -0.32
CA LEU A 19 -17.63 1.19 0.22
C LEU A 19 -18.95 1.77 -0.33
N LEU A 20 -19.23 1.56 -1.61
CA LEU A 20 -20.49 1.97 -2.24
C LEU A 20 -21.70 1.24 -1.62
N ASP A 21 -21.63 -0.08 -1.51
CA ASP A 21 -22.68 -0.92 -0.92
C ASP A 21 -22.97 -0.55 0.54
N ARG A 22 -21.94 -0.11 1.26
CA ARG A 22 -22.02 0.39 2.64
C ARG A 22 -22.45 1.86 2.73
N GLN A 23 -22.72 2.51 1.60
CA GLN A 23 -23.09 3.92 1.51
C GLN A 23 -22.09 4.85 2.20
N ALA A 24 -20.79 4.53 2.08
CA ALA A 24 -19.72 5.34 2.64
C ALA A 24 -19.72 6.73 1.99
N ARG A 25 -19.81 7.78 2.81
CA ARG A 25 -19.95 9.17 2.35
C ARG A 25 -18.63 9.94 2.27
N ALA A 26 -17.62 9.51 3.02
CA ALA A 26 -16.32 10.19 3.10
C ALA A 26 -15.25 9.31 2.44
N VAL A 27 -15.28 9.25 1.11
CA VAL A 27 -14.32 8.50 0.30
C VAL A 27 -13.67 9.46 -0.71
N THR A 28 -12.36 9.34 -0.89
CA THR A 28 -11.61 10.06 -1.93
C THR A 28 -10.81 9.05 -2.75
N VAL A 29 -10.94 9.10 -4.07
CA VAL A 29 -10.18 8.24 -4.99
C VAL A 29 -8.89 8.94 -5.38
N TYR A 30 -7.75 8.26 -5.27
CA TYR A 30 -6.46 8.78 -5.69
C TYR A 30 -6.06 8.16 -7.03
N CYS A 31 -5.72 9.01 -8.00
CA CYS A 31 -5.19 8.57 -9.30
C CYS A 31 -3.99 9.42 -9.74
N SER A 32 -3.12 8.81 -10.56
CA SER A 32 -2.03 9.54 -11.22
C SER A 32 -2.53 10.08 -12.57
N GLY A 33 -2.45 11.40 -12.75
CA GLY A 33 -2.97 12.11 -13.92
C GLY A 33 -4.46 12.46 -13.84
N ASP A 34 -5.03 12.85 -14.98
CA ASP A 34 -6.32 13.56 -15.03
C ASP A 34 -7.56 12.68 -14.84
N ARG A 35 -7.44 11.35 -15.01
CA ARG A 35 -8.61 10.46 -14.96
C ARG A 35 -8.31 9.19 -14.16
N PRO A 36 -9.15 8.85 -13.17
CA PRO A 36 -9.04 7.56 -12.51
C PRO A 36 -9.45 6.47 -13.50
N ARG A 37 -8.78 5.31 -13.42
CA ARG A 37 -9.20 4.11 -14.14
C ARG A 37 -10.55 3.59 -13.62
N ASN A 38 -10.76 3.66 -12.31
CA ASN A 38 -12.00 3.26 -11.65
C ASN A 38 -12.42 4.27 -10.58
N ASN A 39 -13.70 4.65 -10.61
CA ASN A 39 -14.39 5.37 -9.54
C ASN A 39 -15.86 4.91 -9.51
N VAL A 40 -16.13 3.80 -8.83
CA VAL A 40 -17.45 3.13 -8.91
C VAL A 40 -18.56 3.91 -8.19
N GLY A 41 -18.19 4.76 -7.23
CA GLY A 41 -19.12 5.51 -6.39
C GLY A 41 -19.22 6.99 -6.73
N ASP A 42 -18.59 7.43 -7.82
CA ASP A 42 -18.53 8.84 -8.25
C ASP A 42 -18.07 9.79 -7.13
N TRP A 43 -17.06 9.35 -6.36
CA TRP A 43 -16.51 10.12 -5.25
C TRP A 43 -15.54 11.20 -5.74
N PRO A 44 -15.23 12.21 -4.89
CA PRO A 44 -14.14 13.15 -5.14
C PRO A 44 -12.83 12.44 -5.50
N VAL A 45 -12.07 13.06 -6.40
CA VAL A 45 -10.80 12.51 -6.90
C VAL A 45 -9.65 13.44 -6.52
N GLU A 46 -8.60 12.86 -5.93
CA GLU A 46 -7.31 13.52 -5.73
C GLU A 46 -6.36 13.14 -6.88
N HIS A 47 -5.95 14.15 -7.65
CA HIS A 47 -5.12 13.99 -8.84
C HIS A 47 -3.65 14.23 -8.51
N ILE A 48 -2.83 13.18 -8.68
CA ILE A 48 -1.39 13.27 -8.44
C ILE A 48 -0.66 13.40 -9.78
N TYR A 49 0.19 14.42 -9.89
CA TYR A 49 0.96 14.75 -11.09
C TYR A 49 2.46 14.52 -10.85
N PRO A 50 2.94 13.27 -10.94
CA PRO A 50 4.34 12.99 -10.72
C PRO A 50 5.20 13.47 -11.89
N ASP A 51 6.42 13.93 -11.56
CA ASP A 51 7.49 14.15 -12.53
C ASP A 51 8.10 12.81 -12.98
N ALA A 52 7.29 12.05 -13.72
CA ALA A 52 7.62 10.77 -14.31
C ALA A 52 6.79 10.57 -15.59
N PRO A 53 7.30 9.84 -16.60
CA PRO A 53 6.49 9.51 -17.77
C PRO A 53 5.28 8.63 -17.41
N PRO A 54 4.10 8.86 -18.02
CA PRO A 54 2.94 8.00 -17.85
C PRO A 54 3.23 6.52 -18.09
N GLY A 55 2.62 5.65 -17.28
CA GLY A 55 2.82 4.19 -17.40
C GLY A 55 4.10 3.66 -16.75
N THR A 56 5.00 4.53 -16.28
CA THR A 56 6.18 4.08 -15.54
C THR A 56 5.83 3.65 -14.12
N ARG A 57 6.72 2.88 -13.47
CA ARG A 57 6.53 2.54 -12.05
C ARG A 57 6.41 3.80 -11.18
N ARG A 58 7.29 4.79 -11.40
CA ARG A 58 7.28 6.05 -10.65
C ARG A 58 5.95 6.78 -10.78
N TRP A 59 5.34 6.75 -11.97
CA TRP A 59 4.00 7.29 -12.21
C TRP A 59 2.95 6.64 -11.30
N PHE A 60 2.92 5.31 -11.24
CA PHE A 60 1.92 4.61 -10.43
C PHE A 60 2.18 4.68 -8.93
N THR A 61 3.45 4.69 -8.50
CA THR A 61 3.77 4.75 -7.07
C THR A 61 3.53 6.11 -6.45
N ALA A 62 3.46 7.19 -7.24
CA ALA A 62 3.27 8.54 -6.70
C ALA A 62 1.93 8.70 -5.97
N LYS A 63 0.85 8.17 -6.53
CA LYS A 63 -0.46 8.16 -5.84
C LYS A 63 -0.45 7.28 -4.59
N ASP A 64 0.32 6.19 -4.58
CA ASP A 64 0.41 5.28 -3.44
C ASP A 64 1.13 5.96 -2.26
N ILE A 65 2.17 6.75 -2.55
CA ILE A 65 2.88 7.60 -1.57
C ILE A 65 1.93 8.66 -1.03
N ALA A 66 1.22 9.39 -1.89
CA ALA A 66 0.26 10.42 -1.47
C ALA A 66 -0.87 9.84 -0.59
N MET A 67 -1.39 8.65 -0.92
CA MET A 67 -2.35 7.94 -0.07
C MET A 67 -1.75 7.56 1.28
N ALA A 68 -0.50 7.07 1.30
CA ALA A 68 0.19 6.71 2.55
C ALA A 68 0.47 7.93 3.43
N GLU A 69 0.73 9.10 2.84
CA GLU A 69 0.88 10.38 3.54
C GLU A 69 -0.44 10.87 4.13
N ALA A 70 -1.54 10.75 3.39
CA ALA A 70 -2.88 11.18 3.83
C ALA A 70 -3.52 10.25 4.88
N ALA A 71 -3.19 8.95 4.88
CA ALA A 71 -3.83 7.96 5.76
C ALA A 71 -3.20 7.94 7.16
N ASP A 72 -4.01 7.72 8.21
CA ASP A 72 -3.51 7.40 9.56
C ASP A 72 -3.16 5.91 9.72
N TYR A 73 -3.82 5.06 8.91
CA TYR A 73 -3.72 3.61 8.97
C TYR A 73 -3.95 2.99 7.58
N GLY A 74 -3.24 1.90 7.26
CA GLY A 74 -3.39 1.18 5.99
C GLY A 74 -4.18 -0.12 6.07
N LEU A 75 -5.02 -0.39 5.07
CA LEU A 75 -5.56 -1.73 4.80
C LEU A 75 -5.00 -2.23 3.48
N MET A 76 -4.44 -3.44 3.49
CA MET A 76 -3.88 -4.08 2.30
C MET A 76 -4.50 -5.44 2.07
N ILE A 77 -4.75 -5.78 0.82
CA ILE A 77 -5.05 -7.14 0.38
C ILE A 77 -3.81 -7.65 -0.34
N TRP A 78 -3.22 -8.74 0.15
CA TRP A 78 -1.93 -9.22 -0.33
C TRP A 78 -1.93 -10.70 -0.69
N ASP A 79 -1.32 -11.03 -1.82
CA ASP A 79 -1.23 -12.37 -2.39
C ASP A 79 0.11 -13.07 -2.10
N THR A 80 0.88 -12.56 -1.13
CA THR A 80 2.24 -12.99 -0.78
C THR A 80 3.27 -12.85 -1.91
N ARG A 81 2.96 -12.12 -2.99
CA ARG A 81 3.85 -11.96 -4.16
C ARG A 81 3.97 -10.52 -4.65
N SER A 82 2.91 -9.73 -4.52
CA SER A 82 2.86 -8.35 -4.97
C SER A 82 3.90 -7.50 -4.25
N THR A 83 4.94 -7.09 -4.98
CA THR A 83 5.98 -6.19 -4.46
C THR A 83 5.44 -4.78 -4.25
N GLY A 84 4.39 -4.38 -4.99
CA GLY A 84 3.74 -3.07 -4.83
C GLY A 84 3.03 -2.97 -3.48
N THR A 85 2.22 -3.97 -3.14
CA THR A 85 1.53 -4.01 -1.83
C THR A 85 2.53 -4.03 -0.67
N LEU A 86 3.60 -4.84 -0.78
CA LEU A 86 4.66 -4.85 0.24
C LEU A 86 5.39 -3.50 0.33
N SER A 87 5.60 -2.81 -0.80
CA SER A 87 6.15 -1.44 -0.79
C SER A 87 5.23 -0.49 -0.01
N ASN A 88 3.91 -0.55 -0.22
CA ASN A 88 2.96 0.32 0.49
C ASN A 88 2.98 0.08 2.01
N VAL A 89 3.16 -1.17 2.45
CA VAL A 89 3.37 -1.50 3.87
C VAL A 89 4.66 -0.87 4.40
N ILE A 90 5.76 -0.96 3.65
CA ILE A 90 7.05 -0.38 4.02
C ILE A 90 6.98 1.15 4.08
N GLU A 91 6.29 1.80 3.15
CA GLU A 91 6.13 3.26 3.13
C GLU A 91 5.33 3.75 4.35
N LEU A 92 4.21 3.10 4.68
CA LEU A 92 3.46 3.41 5.91
C LEU A 92 4.33 3.22 7.16
N LEU A 93 5.02 2.07 7.27
CA LEU A 93 5.85 1.79 8.42
C LEU A 93 7.02 2.79 8.54
N SER A 94 7.58 3.22 7.41
CA SER A 94 8.62 4.26 7.34
C SER A 94 8.13 5.61 7.88
N ALA A 95 6.84 5.92 7.68
CA ALA A 95 6.16 7.09 8.22
C ALA A 95 5.65 6.91 9.66
N GLY A 96 5.98 5.81 10.34
CA GLY A 96 5.50 5.50 11.69
C GLY A 96 4.04 5.06 11.76
N LYS A 97 3.44 4.74 10.61
CA LYS A 97 2.03 4.34 10.47
C LYS A 97 1.89 2.83 10.44
N LYS A 98 0.72 2.36 10.87
CA LYS A 98 0.43 0.93 11.01
C LYS A 98 -0.46 0.46 9.85
N SER A 99 -0.42 -0.83 9.56
CA SER A 99 -1.32 -1.45 8.58
C SER A 99 -1.87 -2.80 9.03
N VAL A 100 -3.09 -3.11 8.56
CA VAL A 100 -3.66 -4.46 8.57
C VAL A 100 -3.48 -5.00 7.16
N VAL A 101 -2.88 -6.18 7.05
CA VAL A 101 -2.71 -6.88 5.79
C VAL A 101 -3.55 -8.15 5.81
N PHE A 102 -4.54 -8.24 4.93
CA PHE A 102 -5.25 -9.48 4.65
C PHE A 102 -4.40 -10.34 3.70
N VAL A 103 -3.89 -11.46 4.22
CA VAL A 103 -3.07 -12.39 3.44
C VAL A 103 -3.98 -13.42 2.78
N ASN A 104 -4.19 -13.29 1.48
CA ASN A 104 -5.18 -14.10 0.75
C ASN A 104 -4.91 -15.61 0.82
N LYS A 105 -3.64 -16.02 0.86
CA LYS A 105 -3.26 -17.44 0.94
C LYS A 105 -3.55 -18.06 2.31
N ALA A 106 -3.37 -17.29 3.38
CA ALA A 106 -3.63 -17.73 4.76
C ALA A 106 -5.08 -17.45 5.21
N LYS A 107 -5.79 -16.55 4.50
CA LYS A 107 -7.13 -16.05 4.87
C LYS A 107 -7.16 -15.36 6.23
N GLU A 108 -6.06 -14.70 6.59
CA GLU A 108 -5.87 -14.09 7.90
C GLU A 108 -5.50 -12.61 7.77
N PHE A 109 -5.87 -11.84 8.80
CA PHE A 109 -5.45 -10.46 8.97
C PHE A 109 -4.21 -10.40 9.85
N MET A 110 -3.15 -9.79 9.33
CA MET A 110 -1.90 -9.57 10.06
C MET A 110 -1.69 -8.09 10.31
N LYS A 111 -1.46 -7.72 11.56
CA LYS A 111 -1.08 -6.36 11.93
C LYS A 111 0.42 -6.16 11.73
N VAL A 112 0.77 -5.09 11.02
CA VAL A 112 2.16 -4.62 10.86
C VAL A 112 2.27 -3.25 11.50
N ALA A 113 3.01 -3.19 12.60
CA ALA A 113 3.29 -1.96 13.33
C ALA A 113 4.80 -1.75 13.55
N ASP A 114 5.61 -2.73 13.17
CA ASP A 114 7.04 -2.77 13.37
C ASP A 114 7.72 -3.67 12.33
N VAL A 115 9.05 -3.67 12.36
CA VAL A 115 9.85 -4.52 11.48
C VAL A 115 9.60 -6.00 11.73
N GLU A 116 9.26 -6.43 12.95
CA GLU A 116 8.94 -7.84 13.20
C GLU A 116 7.69 -8.27 12.44
N GLY A 117 6.62 -7.46 12.49
CA GLY A 117 5.42 -7.66 11.70
C GLY A 117 5.69 -7.66 10.19
N LEU A 118 6.59 -6.80 9.73
CA LEU A 118 7.03 -6.80 8.33
C LEU A 118 7.75 -8.10 7.97
N ASN A 119 8.66 -8.60 8.81
CA ASN A 119 9.37 -9.86 8.55
C ASN A 119 8.40 -11.04 8.50
N ARG A 120 7.40 -11.09 9.39
CA ARG A 120 6.36 -12.13 9.34
C ARG A 120 5.62 -12.14 8.00
N LEU A 121 5.42 -11.00 7.35
CA LEU A 121 4.88 -10.96 5.98
C LEU A 121 5.88 -11.48 4.95
N ILE A 122 7.15 -11.04 5.03
CA ILE A 122 8.22 -11.50 4.13
C ILE A 122 8.38 -13.02 4.22
N ASP A 123 8.22 -13.59 5.42
CA ASP A 123 8.32 -15.04 5.65
C ASP A 123 7.26 -15.85 4.90
N LEU A 124 6.12 -15.25 4.56
CA LEU A 124 5.06 -15.89 3.77
C LEU A 124 5.34 -15.88 2.27
N MET A 125 6.30 -15.09 1.80
CA MET A 125 6.69 -15.05 0.39
C MET A 125 7.52 -16.29 0.03
N SER A 126 7.32 -16.82 -1.18
CA SER A 126 8.22 -17.82 -1.76
C SER A 126 9.59 -17.20 -2.05
N VAL A 127 10.64 -18.03 -2.15
CA VAL A 127 12.01 -17.60 -2.50
C VAL A 127 12.01 -16.74 -3.75
N THR A 128 11.37 -17.20 -4.84
CA THR A 128 11.27 -16.44 -6.09
C THR A 128 10.57 -15.08 -5.92
N ALA A 129 9.55 -15.00 -5.07
CA ALA A 129 8.87 -13.72 -4.80
C ALA A 129 9.77 -12.77 -3.99
N ARG A 130 10.53 -13.30 -3.02
CA ARG A 130 11.53 -12.52 -2.25
C ARG A 130 12.65 -12.03 -3.15
N ASP A 131 13.19 -12.87 -4.04
CA ASP A 131 14.24 -12.46 -4.99
C ASP A 131 13.75 -11.34 -5.90
N LYS A 132 12.51 -11.46 -6.40
CA LYS A 132 11.87 -10.40 -7.20
C LYS A 132 11.69 -9.12 -6.41
N ALA A 133 11.34 -9.21 -5.12
CA ALA A 133 11.25 -8.06 -4.23
C ALA A 133 12.63 -7.41 -4.01
N GLU A 134 13.66 -8.20 -3.78
CA GLU A 134 15.04 -7.75 -3.64
C GLU A 134 15.50 -7.00 -4.90
N GLN A 135 15.37 -7.61 -6.08
CA GLN A 135 15.75 -6.98 -7.35
C GLN A 135 14.97 -5.68 -7.63
N LYS A 136 13.68 -5.62 -7.28
CA LYS A 136 12.81 -4.48 -7.61
C LYS A 136 12.90 -3.31 -6.66
N MET A 137 13.22 -3.53 -5.39
CA MET A 137 13.16 -2.48 -4.37
C MET A 137 14.24 -2.56 -3.31
N ARG A 138 15.24 -3.45 -3.48
CA ARG A 138 16.32 -3.68 -2.51
C ARG A 138 15.74 -3.94 -1.12
N LEU A 139 14.88 -4.96 -1.04
CA LEU A 139 14.05 -5.25 0.13
C LEU A 139 14.87 -5.31 1.42
N SER A 140 16.02 -5.97 1.38
CA SER A 140 16.93 -6.10 2.52
C SER A 140 17.41 -4.74 3.03
N ASP A 141 17.75 -3.82 2.13
CA ASP A 141 18.18 -2.46 2.50
C ASP A 141 17.04 -1.66 3.13
N LYS A 142 15.82 -1.76 2.57
CA LYS A 142 14.63 -1.11 3.13
C LYS A 142 14.31 -1.63 4.55
N VAL A 143 14.40 -2.94 4.77
CA VAL A 143 14.21 -3.54 6.10
C VAL A 143 15.32 -3.09 7.06
N GLY A 144 16.57 -3.06 6.62
CA GLY A 144 17.70 -2.56 7.41
C GLY A 144 17.51 -1.11 7.86
N ALA A 145 17.14 -0.22 6.94
CA ALA A 145 16.88 1.19 7.24
C ALA A 145 15.75 1.37 8.27
N LEU A 146 14.68 0.57 8.17
CA LEU A 146 13.60 0.56 9.15
C LEU A 146 14.06 0.11 10.53
N ARG A 147 14.90 -0.93 10.63
CA ARG A 147 15.44 -1.40 11.92
C ARG A 147 16.24 -0.32 12.62
N HIS A 148 17.12 0.36 11.91
CA HIS A 148 17.91 1.46 12.48
C HIS A 148 17.02 2.60 12.98
N ARG A 149 15.99 2.97 12.23
CA ARG A 149 15.05 4.02 12.63
C ARG A 149 14.26 3.63 13.89
N GLN A 150 13.75 2.41 13.96
CA GLN A 150 13.00 1.95 15.13
C GLN A 150 13.89 1.85 16.37
N GLY A 151 15.12 1.35 16.22
CA GLY A 151 16.09 1.31 17.33
C GLY A 151 16.46 2.68 17.88
N ALA A 152 16.52 3.71 17.01
CA ALA A 152 16.81 5.09 17.40
C ALA A 152 15.63 5.80 18.10
N LEU A 153 14.39 5.36 17.87
CA LEU A 153 13.18 5.91 18.51
C LEU A 153 12.86 5.27 19.87
N SER A 154 13.55 4.18 20.21
CA SER A 154 13.42 3.45 21.48
C SER A 154 14.47 3.83 22.54
N LEU A 155 15.30 4.83 22.26
CA LEU A 155 16.30 5.43 23.15
C LEU A 155 15.88 6.84 23.55
#